data_AF-A0A1V4U6D3-F1
#
_entry.id   AF-A0A1V4U6D3-F1
#
_cell.length_a   1.000
_cell.length_b   1.000
_cell.length_c   1.000
_cell.angle_alpha   90.00
_cell.angle_beta   90.00
_cell.angle_gamma   90.00
#
_symmetry.space_group_name_H-M   'P 1'
#
loop_
_entity.id
_entity.type
_entity.pdbx_description
1 polymer ?
#
loop_
_entity_poly.entity_id
_entity_poly.type
_entity_poly.pdbx_seq_one_letter_code
_entity_poly.pdbx_strand_id
1 'polypeptide(L)'
;MDVLGMTETLTALIDRYGVMDKVPHPLAEAFLLDPLTFEPIEEEGKEGILGIFNPFTTSWLEVFYPGDIMTWHSSKGFYGKEFVYKRRLSVKEGWDLQRACGGTLEEMMTKQ
;
A
#
# COMPACT_ATOMS: atom_id res chain seq x y z
N MET A 1 10.37 -4.04 -14.52
CA MET A 1 9.53 -4.77 -13.56
C MET A 1 9.83 -4.13 -12.23
N ASP A 2 8.86 -3.43 -11.66
CA ASP A 2 8.97 -2.82 -10.35
C ASP A 2 8.04 -3.57 -9.38
N VAL A 3 8.33 -3.51 -8.08
CA VAL A 3 7.68 -4.32 -7.05
C VAL A 3 7.47 -3.45 -5.83
N LEU A 4 6.21 -3.33 -5.40
CA LEU A 4 5.90 -2.72 -4.11
C LEU A 4 5.99 -3.80 -3.04
N GLY A 5 7.11 -3.83 -2.31
CA GLY A 5 7.31 -4.75 -1.18
C GLY A 5 6.84 -4.14 0.14
N MET A 6 6.17 -4.96 0.95
CA MET A 6 5.71 -4.57 2.30
C MET A 6 6.20 -5.62 3.29
N THR A 7 7.26 -5.28 4.00
CA THR A 7 7.97 -6.22 4.89
C THR A 7 7.08 -6.62 6.06
N GLU A 8 6.26 -5.69 6.54
CA GLU A 8 5.34 -5.83 7.67
C GLU A 8 4.33 -6.96 7.46
N THR A 9 3.93 -7.22 6.21
CA THR A 9 3.00 -8.30 5.86
C THR A 9 3.67 -9.47 5.15
N LEU A 10 4.99 -9.39 4.91
CA LEU A 10 5.74 -10.32 4.05
C LEU A 10 5.09 -10.52 2.68
N THR A 11 4.48 -9.46 2.14
CA THR A 11 3.82 -9.49 0.82
C THR A 11 4.44 -8.50 -0.15
N ALA A 12 4.15 -8.69 -1.44
CA ALA A 12 4.56 -7.78 -2.49
C ALA A 12 3.47 -7.69 -3.56
N LEU A 13 3.28 -6.48 -4.12
CA LEU A 13 2.52 -6.28 -5.36
C LEU A 13 3.51 -6.23 -6.51
N ILE A 14 3.34 -7.13 -7.47
CA ILE A 14 4.24 -7.26 -8.63
C ILE A 14 3.65 -6.46 -9.78
N ASP A 15 4.49 -5.70 -10.47
CA ASP A 15 4.04 -4.95 -11.63
C ASP A 15 3.82 -5.82 -12.85
N ARG A 16 2.76 -5.50 -13.58
CA ARG A 16 2.65 -5.92 -14.97
C ARG A 16 3.80 -5.32 -15.78
N TYR A 17 4.44 -6.16 -16.59
CA TYR A 17 5.53 -5.77 -17.47
C TYR A 17 5.14 -4.59 -18.39
N GLY A 18 5.87 -3.49 -18.28
CA GLY A 18 5.74 -2.34 -19.18
C GLY A 18 4.65 -1.32 -18.85
N VAL A 19 3.80 -1.57 -17.84
CA VAL A 19 2.68 -0.67 -17.48
C VAL A 19 2.81 -0.09 -16.07
N MET A 20 3.60 -0.73 -15.19
CA MET A 20 3.78 -0.37 -13.76
C MET A 20 2.49 -0.46 -12.93
N ASP A 21 1.51 -1.22 -13.42
CA ASP A 21 0.30 -1.55 -12.69
C ASP A 21 0.59 -2.64 -11.66
N LYS A 22 0.32 -2.33 -10.40
CA LYS A 22 0.59 -3.15 -9.23
C LYS A 22 -0.54 -4.17 -9.08
N VAL A 23 -0.19 -5.46 -9.15
CA VAL A 23 -1.15 -6.56 -9.04
C VAL A 23 -1.09 -7.15 -7.62
N PRO A 24 -2.21 -7.19 -6.87
CA PRO A 24 -2.28 -7.87 -5.58
C PRO A 24 -1.98 -9.37 -5.68
N HIS A 25 -1.35 -9.91 -4.64
CA HIS A 25 -1.15 -11.36 -4.53
C HIS A 25 -2.51 -12.06 -4.33
N PRO A 26 -2.84 -13.17 -5.04
CA PRO A 26 -4.13 -13.91 -5.00
C PRO A 26 -4.70 -14.33 -3.63
N LEU A 27 -3.93 -14.13 -2.57
CA LEU A 27 -4.27 -14.50 -1.20
C LEU A 27 -4.41 -13.28 -0.28
N ALA A 28 -4.28 -12.06 -0.82
CA ALA A 28 -4.43 -10.82 -0.07
C ALA A 28 -5.54 -9.98 -0.70
N GLU A 29 -6.42 -9.42 0.12
CA GLU A 29 -7.40 -8.43 -0.34
C GLU A 29 -6.75 -7.06 -0.35
N ALA A 30 -6.85 -6.34 -1.47
CA ALA A 30 -6.37 -4.98 -1.61
C ALA A 30 -7.52 -4.05 -1.98
N PHE A 31 -7.66 -2.93 -1.28
CA PHE A 31 -8.74 -1.97 -1.46
C PHE A 31 -8.23 -0.55 -1.21
N LEU A 32 -9.00 0.44 -1.66
CA LEU A 32 -8.72 1.85 -1.41
C LEU A 32 -9.74 2.44 -0.45
N LEU A 33 -9.26 3.24 0.49
CA LEU A 33 -10.08 4.06 1.36
C LEU A 33 -9.80 5.55 1.15
N ASP A 34 -10.75 6.40 1.49
CA ASP A 34 -10.48 7.83 1.67
C ASP A 34 -9.51 8.00 2.86
N PRO A 35 -8.38 8.71 2.70
CA PRO A 35 -7.36 8.80 3.74
C PRO A 35 -7.79 9.62 4.96
N LEU A 36 -8.85 10.42 4.87
CA LEU A 36 -9.36 11.24 5.96
C LEU A 36 -10.56 10.61 6.65
N THR A 37 -11.44 9.95 5.89
CA THR A 37 -12.68 9.38 6.43
C THR A 37 -12.64 7.86 6.62
N PHE A 38 -11.66 7.18 6.01
CA PHE A 38 -11.56 5.72 5.95
C PHE A 38 -12.78 5.05 5.30
N GLU A 39 -13.57 5.80 4.53
CA GLU A 39 -14.68 5.25 3.76
C GLU A 39 -14.15 4.52 2.51
N PRO A 40 -14.74 3.38 2.12
CA PRO A 40 -14.34 2.66 0.92
C PRO A 40 -14.48 3.48 -0.36
N ILE A 41 -13.51 3.33 -1.27
CA ILE A 41 -13.53 3.93 -2.59
C ILE A 41 -13.78 2.85 -3.65
N GLU A 42 -14.97 2.89 -4.23
CA GLU A 42 -15.39 2.01 -5.34
C GLU A 42 -15.36 2.69 -6.71
N GLU A 43 -15.00 3.98 -6.78
CA GLU A 43 -14.89 4.70 -8.04
C GLU A 43 -13.51 4.45 -8.67
N GLU A 44 -13.51 4.10 -9.95
CA GLU A 44 -12.29 3.92 -10.73
C GLU A 44 -11.52 5.24 -10.90
N GLY A 45 -10.19 5.22 -10.77
CA GLY A 45 -9.35 6.40 -10.96
C GLY A 45 -9.35 7.41 -9.78
N LYS A 46 -10.19 7.22 -8.76
CA LYS A 46 -10.15 8.06 -7.54
C LYS A 46 -8.95 7.70 -6.66
N GLU A 47 -8.25 8.71 -6.15
CA GLU A 47 -7.13 8.52 -5.23
C GLU A 47 -7.62 8.04 -3.86
N GLY A 48 -6.94 7.04 -3.31
CA GLY A 48 -7.19 6.53 -1.97
C GLY A 48 -5.95 5.89 -1.36
N ILE A 49 -5.96 5.75 -0.03
CA ILE A 49 -4.92 5.01 0.68
C ILE A 49 -5.10 3.52 0.43
N LEU A 50 -4.01 2.84 0.08
CA LEU A 50 -3.99 1.39 -0.07
C LEU A 50 -4.18 0.73 1.31
N GLY A 51 -5.19 -0.13 1.42
CA GLY A 51 -5.37 -1.07 2.52
C GLY A 51 -5.15 -2.49 2.01
N ILE A 52 -4.41 -3.30 2.78
CA ILE A 52 -4.16 -4.70 2.45
C ILE A 52 -4.51 -5.58 3.62
N PHE A 53 -5.35 -6.58 3.37
CA PHE A 53 -5.71 -7.60 4.32
C PHE A 53 -5.23 -8.96 3.82
N ASN A 54 -4.40 -9.65 4.60
CA ASN A 54 -3.97 -11.01 4.29
C ASN A 54 -4.49 -11.98 5.36
N PRO A 55 -5.51 -12.81 5.07
CA PRO A 55 -6.07 -13.76 6.04
C PRO A 55 -5.07 -14.84 6.49
N PHE A 56 -3.97 -15.04 5.76
CA PHE A 56 -2.93 -16.00 6.13
C PHE A 56 -1.89 -15.41 7.09
N THR A 57 -1.90 -14.10 7.33
CA THR A 57 -1.08 -13.46 8.36
C THR A 57 -1.76 -13.66 9.72
N THR A 58 -1.64 -14.87 10.28
CA THR A 58 -2.31 -15.26 11.53
C THR A 58 -1.69 -14.65 12.78
N SER A 59 -0.50 -14.07 12.66
CA SER A 59 0.20 -13.42 13.77
C SER A 59 -0.35 -12.03 14.07
N TRP A 60 -0.89 -11.34 13.06
CA TRP A 60 -1.41 -9.97 13.12
C TRP A 60 -2.64 -9.90 12.21
N LEU A 61 -3.84 -10.14 12.76
CA LEU A 61 -5.13 -10.12 12.04
C LEU A 61 -5.59 -8.67 11.81
N GLU A 62 -4.78 -7.89 11.11
CA GLU A 62 -5.00 -6.45 10.89
C GLU A 62 -4.94 -6.10 9.41
N VAL A 63 -5.59 -5.00 9.04
CA VAL A 63 -5.37 -4.36 7.73
C VAL A 63 -4.09 -3.55 7.84
N PHE A 64 -3.17 -3.76 6.91
CA PHE A 64 -1.96 -2.96 6.79
C PHE A 64 -2.14 -1.82 5.80
N TYR A 65 -1.74 -0.62 6.21
CA TYR A 65 -1.75 0.58 5.38
C TYR A 65 -0.30 1.06 5.18
N PRO A 66 0.33 0.82 4.00
CA PRO A 66 1.72 1.19 3.77
C PRO A 66 1.95 2.71 3.69
N GLY A 67 0.88 3.51 3.65
CA GLY A 67 0.94 4.95 3.46
C GLY A 67 1.08 5.39 2.00
N ASP A 68 0.78 4.48 1.07
CA ASP A 68 0.75 4.76 -0.37
C ASP A 68 -0.65 5.18 -0.81
N ILE A 69 -0.72 6.33 -1.48
CA ILE A 69 -1.89 6.77 -2.23
C ILE A 69 -1.81 6.17 -3.62
N MET A 70 -2.87 5.48 -4.00
CA MET A 70 -3.01 4.83 -5.29
C MET A 70 -4.33 5.20 -5.94
N THR A 71 -4.44 4.92 -7.23
CA THR A 71 -5.73 4.77 -7.91
C THR A 71 -5.87 3.32 -8.35
N TRP A 72 -7.05 2.90 -8.76
CA TRP A 72 -7.22 1.61 -9.41
C TRP A 72 -7.93 1.75 -10.76
N HIS A 73 -7.70 0.78 -11.64
CA HIS A 73 -8.49 0.58 -12.86
C HIS A 73 -8.95 -0.86 -12.99
N SER A 74 -10.05 -1.06 -13.71
CA SER A 74 -10.55 -2.40 -13.99
C SER A 74 -9.54 -3.20 -14.83
N SER A 75 -9.41 -4.49 -14.52
CA SER A 75 -8.51 -5.42 -15.21
C SER A 75 -9.18 -6.76 -15.44
N LYS A 76 -8.73 -7.48 -16.48
CA LYS A 76 -9.13 -8.86 -16.74
C LYS A 76 -8.36 -9.88 -15.88
N GLY A 77 -7.45 -9.41 -15.04
CA GLY A 77 -6.67 -10.24 -14.12
C GLY A 77 -7.52 -10.85 -13.01
N PHE A 78 -6.92 -11.75 -12.25
CA PHE A 78 -7.59 -12.50 -11.18
C PHE A 78 -8.36 -11.61 -10.19
N TYR A 79 -7.82 -10.44 -9.86
CA TYR A 79 -8.44 -9.50 -8.91
C TYR A 79 -9.51 -8.58 -9.50
N GLY A 80 -9.69 -8.54 -10.81
CA GLY A 80 -10.58 -7.58 -11.45
C GLY A 80 -10.15 -6.10 -11.34
N LYS A 81 -9.16 -5.78 -10.49
CA LYS A 81 -8.60 -4.45 -10.25
C LYS A 81 -7.08 -4.49 -10.31
N GLU A 82 -6.48 -3.42 -10.83
CA GLU A 82 -5.04 -3.16 -10.82
C GLU A 82 -4.78 -1.76 -10.28
N PHE A 83 -3.69 -1.62 -9.52
CA PHE A 83 -3.43 -0.42 -8.74
C PHE A 83 -2.26 0.37 -9.30
N VAL A 84 -2.39 1.70 -9.33
CA VAL A 84 -1.38 2.59 -9.87
C VAL A 84 -0.93 3.53 -8.76
N TYR A 85 0.36 3.48 -8.44
CA TYR A 85 0.94 4.37 -7.44
C TYR A 85 0.86 5.83 -7.88
N LYS A 86 0.51 6.73 -6.96
CA LYS A 86 0.49 8.18 -7.20
C LYS A 86 1.49 8.92 -6.35
N ARG A 87 1.43 8.73 -5.03
CA ARG A 87 2.22 9.47 -4.04
C ARG A 87 2.16 8.80 -2.67
N ARG A 88 2.93 9.32 -1.71
CA ARG A 88 2.77 9.00 -0.28
C ARG A 88 1.67 9.88 0.34
N LEU A 89 1.13 9.43 1.48
CA LEU A 89 0.30 10.27 2.34
C LEU A 89 1.03 11.59 2.67
N SER A 90 0.27 12.68 2.76
CA SER A 90 0.76 13.95 3.28
C SER A 90 0.60 14.02 4.80
N VAL A 91 1.29 14.97 5.43
CA VAL A 91 1.22 15.21 6.89
C VAL A 91 -0.23 15.42 7.36
N LYS A 92 -1.05 16.10 6.55
CA LYS A 92 -2.46 16.36 6.87
C LYS A 92 -3.35 15.12 6.79
N GLU A 93 -2.96 14.15 5.96
CA GLU A 93 -3.66 12.88 5.76
C GLU A 93 -3.17 11.81 6.76
N GLY A 94 -2.47 12.21 7.82
CA GLY A 94 -1.96 11.30 8.86
C GLY A 94 -0.50 10.89 8.70
N TRP A 95 0.24 11.46 7.75
CA TRP A 95 1.69 11.22 7.63
C TRP A 95 2.51 12.09 8.60
N ASP A 96 2.30 11.89 9.90
CA ASP A 96 3.26 12.25 10.95
C ASP A 96 3.43 11.05 11.90
N LEU A 97 3.50 9.85 11.34
CA LEU A 97 3.80 8.64 12.09
C LEU A 97 5.31 8.54 12.30
N GLN A 98 5.67 8.38 13.58
CA GLN A 98 7.01 8.17 14.13
C GLN A 98 8.00 7.52 13.17
N ARG A 99 9.25 8.02 13.23
CA ARG A 99 10.46 7.39 12.66
C ARG A 99 10.32 5.86 12.72
N ALA A 100 10.11 5.23 11.57
CA ALA A 100 10.03 3.77 11.45
C ALA A 100 11.33 3.12 11.96
N CYS A 101 11.41 1.79 11.96
CA CYS A 101 12.61 1.06 12.42
C CYS A 101 13.93 1.51 11.75
N GLY A 102 13.86 2.13 10.56
CA GLY A 102 15.02 2.74 9.88
C GLY A 102 15.46 4.11 10.43
N GLY A 103 14.58 4.85 11.11
CA GLY A 103 14.93 6.17 11.68
C GLY A 103 15.81 6.08 12.93
N THR A 104 15.84 4.93 13.61
CA THR A 104 16.79 4.66 14.70
C THR A 104 18.20 4.40 14.16
N LEU A 105 18.34 3.84 12.96
CA LEU A 105 19.63 3.63 12.28
C LEU A 105 20.26 4.96 11.85
N GLU A 106 19.47 5.95 11.43
CA GLU A 106 19.96 7.30 11.09
C GLU A 106 20.59 8.03 12.29
N GLU A 107 20.04 7.87 13.50
CA GLU A 107 20.60 8.42 14.74
C GLU A 107 21.93 7.77 15.14
N MET A 108 22.12 6.48 14.84
CA MET A 108 23.39 5.78 15.08
C MET A 108 24.46 6.10 14.04
N MET A 109 24.07 6.59 12.86
CA MET A 109 24.95 6.88 11.73
C MET A 109 25.36 8.36 11.64
N THR A 110 24.75 9.23 12.43
CA THR A 110 25.16 10.63 12.57
C THR A 110 26.09 10.76 13.78
N LYS A 111 27.29 11.32 13.58
CA LYS A 111 28.18 11.67 14.71
C LYS A 111 27.59 12.87 15.44
N GLN A 112 27.45 12.77 16.76
CA GLN A 112 27.18 13.92 17.64
C GLN A 112 28.25 15.00 17.49
#